data_AF-A0A229SFS0-F1
#
_entry.id   AF-A0A229SFS0-F1
#
_cell.length_a   1.000
_cell.length_b   1.000
_cell.length_c   1.000
_cell.angle_alpha   90.00
_cell.angle_beta   90.00
_cell.angle_gamma   90.00
#
_symmetry.space_group_name_H-M   'P 1'
#
loop_
_entity.id
_entity.type
_entity.pdbx_description
1 polymer ?
#
loop_
_entity_poly.entity_id
_entity_poly.type
_entity_poly.pdbx_seq_one_letter_code
_entity_poly.pdbx_strand_id
1 'polypeptide(L)'
;MTNKRSRAAAALLVLLVTFFGGVGAAQAAAPVSIQQNPCGDLTGFKHTSLSSLPAEATTTYNLIQKGGPYPYPDNDGTVFSNRENILPKCASGYYHEYTVPTPGSSNRGTRRIVTGTGGEYFYTGDHYKSFSVIDVKGTPAPSCGDTSKLAKTGYSALSSAAKSVVDKARGGATGTVYENREGVLPSCAAGYYQLFPVGTSDRVISGKGSEIVYTPDRYATFKLVDLNG
;
A
#
# COMPACT_ATOMS: atom_id res chain seq x y z
N MET A 1 -61.98 60.96 7.08
CA MET A 1 -62.07 60.17 5.84
C MET A 1 -61.19 58.94 6.04
N THR A 2 -61.82 57.85 6.48
CA THR A 2 -61.19 56.60 6.92
C THR A 2 -62.03 55.45 6.40
N ASN A 3 -61.35 54.47 5.78
CA ASN A 3 -61.66 53.06 5.49
C ASN A 3 -63.05 52.64 4.96
N LYS A 4 -63.02 51.71 4.00
CA LYS A 4 -63.94 50.55 3.78
C LYS A 4 -63.29 49.69 2.65
N ARG A 5 -63.29 48.35 2.57
CA ARG A 5 -63.80 47.17 3.29
C ARG A 5 -63.09 45.96 2.63
N SER A 6 -62.37 45.11 3.36
CA SER A 6 -62.84 43.81 3.89
C SER A 6 -63.38 42.82 2.85
N ARG A 7 -62.69 41.70 2.68
CA ARG A 7 -63.35 40.38 2.62
C ARG A 7 -62.59 39.39 3.50
N ALA A 8 -63.36 38.83 4.43
CA ALA A 8 -62.95 37.95 5.50
C ALA A 8 -62.88 36.49 5.04
N ALA A 9 -62.13 35.69 5.82
CA ALA A 9 -62.34 34.30 6.23
C ALA A 9 -61.02 33.54 6.18
N ALA A 10 -60.63 32.67 7.10
CA ALA A 10 -61.10 32.31 8.43
C ALA A 10 -59.91 31.55 9.05
N ALA A 11 -59.77 31.65 10.37
CA ALA A 11 -58.69 31.03 11.13
C ALA A 11 -58.73 29.50 11.08
N LEU A 12 -57.55 28.85 11.12
CA LEU A 12 -57.29 27.82 12.14
C LEU A 12 -55.79 27.60 12.33
N LEU A 13 -55.43 27.30 13.57
CA LEU A 13 -54.14 27.37 14.21
C LEU A 13 -53.62 25.93 14.40
N VAL A 14 -52.44 25.59 13.88
CA VAL A 14 -51.59 24.53 14.46
C VAL A 14 -50.13 24.93 14.33
N LEU A 15 -49.53 25.10 15.50
CA LEU A 15 -48.13 25.36 15.76
C LEU A 15 -47.38 24.02 15.73
N LEU A 16 -46.37 23.86 14.88
CA LEU A 16 -45.41 22.77 14.98
C LEU A 16 -44.02 23.25 14.52
N VAL A 17 -43.27 23.70 15.51
CA VAL A 17 -41.82 23.85 15.46
C VAL A 17 -41.24 22.47 15.14
N THR A 18 -40.68 22.29 13.95
CA THR A 18 -39.80 21.14 13.67
C THR A 18 -38.40 21.65 13.38
N PHE A 19 -37.60 21.48 14.42
CA PHE A 19 -36.17 21.67 14.51
C PHE A 19 -35.48 20.67 13.57
N PHE A 20 -35.23 21.03 12.31
CA PHE A 20 -34.40 20.20 11.43
C PHE A 20 -32.92 20.50 11.69
N GLY A 21 -32.41 19.93 12.77
CA GLY A 21 -30.99 19.67 12.96
C GLY A 21 -30.53 18.63 11.94
N GLY A 22 -30.17 19.10 10.74
CA GLY A 22 -29.50 18.30 9.72
C GLY A 22 -28.07 18.02 10.17
N VAL A 23 -27.89 16.89 10.84
CA VAL A 23 -26.60 16.28 11.13
C VAL A 23 -25.77 16.19 9.84
N GLY A 24 -24.65 16.92 9.80
CA GLY A 24 -23.63 16.70 8.80
C GLY A 24 -23.13 15.27 8.94
N ALA A 25 -23.48 14.41 8.00
CA ALA A 25 -22.83 13.12 7.86
C ALA A 25 -21.37 13.41 7.51
N ALA A 26 -20.49 13.35 8.51
CA ALA A 26 -19.07 13.24 8.28
C ALA A 26 -18.87 11.98 7.44
N GLN A 27 -18.66 12.15 6.14
CA GLN A 27 -18.12 11.11 5.29
C GLN A 27 -16.77 10.74 5.91
N ALA A 28 -16.74 9.62 6.62
CA ALA A 28 -15.51 8.97 6.97
C ALA A 28 -14.77 8.76 5.66
N ALA A 29 -13.63 9.44 5.49
CA ALA A 29 -12.74 9.16 4.39
C ALA A 29 -12.43 7.67 4.43
N ALA A 30 -12.89 6.94 3.41
CA ALA A 30 -12.54 5.54 3.25
C ALA A 30 -11.01 5.43 3.31
N PRO A 31 -10.46 4.39 3.97
CA PRO A 31 -9.03 4.17 3.94
C PRO A 31 -8.59 4.16 2.48
N VAL A 32 -7.68 5.05 2.13
CA VAL A 32 -6.99 5.03 0.85
C VAL A 32 -6.30 3.68 0.79
N SER A 33 -6.96 2.73 0.14
CA SER A 33 -6.35 1.46 -0.20
C SER A 33 -5.15 1.83 -1.04
N ILE A 34 -3.93 1.48 -0.61
CA ILE A 34 -2.78 1.52 -1.52
C ILE A 34 -3.21 0.63 -2.66
N GLN A 35 -3.55 1.26 -3.78
CA GLN A 35 -4.18 0.58 -4.90
C GLN A 35 -3.21 -0.52 -5.30
N GLN A 36 -3.58 -1.78 -5.02
CA GLN A 36 -3.01 -2.89 -5.76
C GLN A 36 -3.13 -2.49 -7.23
N ASN A 37 -2.07 -2.70 -8.00
CA ASN A 37 -2.10 -2.45 -9.44
C ASN A 37 -3.45 -2.98 -9.98
N PRO A 38 -4.31 -2.12 -10.54
CA PRO A 38 -5.72 -2.42 -10.78
C PRO A 38 -5.94 -3.61 -11.73
N CYS A 39 -4.88 -4.06 -12.40
CA CYS A 39 -4.89 -5.10 -13.40
C CYS A 39 -3.90 -6.24 -13.13
N GLY A 40 -3.25 -6.31 -11.95
CA GLY A 40 -2.64 -7.56 -11.52
C GLY A 40 -1.63 -7.48 -10.38
N ASP A 41 -1.20 -8.67 -9.95
CA ASP A 41 -0.30 -8.87 -8.82
C ASP A 41 1.17 -8.67 -9.21
N LEU A 42 1.93 -7.99 -8.34
CA LEU A 42 3.37 -7.71 -8.50
C LEU A 42 4.25 -8.57 -7.58
N THR A 43 3.69 -9.44 -6.74
CA THR A 43 4.45 -10.26 -5.78
C THR A 43 5.47 -11.19 -6.46
N GLY A 44 5.20 -11.62 -7.69
CA GLY A 44 6.09 -12.49 -8.48
C GLY A 44 7.27 -11.79 -9.16
N PHE A 45 7.36 -10.45 -9.09
CA PHE A 45 8.45 -9.70 -9.69
C PHE A 45 9.60 -9.53 -8.71
N LYS A 46 10.83 -9.38 -9.24
CA LYS A 46 11.93 -8.84 -8.45
C LYS A 46 11.64 -7.38 -8.11
N HIS A 47 11.79 -7.00 -6.84
CA HIS A 47 11.71 -5.61 -6.38
C HIS A 47 13.12 -5.05 -6.15
N THR A 48 13.35 -3.80 -6.53
CA THR A 48 14.65 -3.15 -6.43
C THR A 48 14.48 -1.68 -6.08
N SER A 49 15.30 -1.15 -5.19
CA SER A 49 15.26 0.29 -4.88
C SER A 49 15.74 1.09 -6.08
N LEU A 50 15.16 2.27 -6.32
CA LEU A 50 15.66 3.17 -7.38
C LEU A 50 17.16 3.48 -7.22
N SER A 51 17.61 3.63 -5.97
CA SER A 51 19.02 3.89 -5.64
C SER A 51 19.99 2.73 -5.97
N SER A 52 19.48 1.51 -6.15
CA SER A 52 20.27 0.33 -6.51
C SER A 52 20.45 0.14 -8.02
N LEU A 53 19.70 0.90 -8.82
CA LEU A 53 19.80 0.90 -10.28
C LEU A 53 20.95 1.80 -10.75
N PRO A 54 21.38 1.70 -12.03
CA PRO A 54 22.30 2.67 -12.62
C PRO A 54 21.81 4.11 -12.41
N ALA A 55 22.73 5.05 -12.19
CA ALA A 55 22.39 6.43 -11.86
C ALA A 55 21.48 7.10 -12.91
N GLU A 56 21.60 6.71 -14.18
CA GLU A 56 20.77 7.19 -15.28
C GLU A 56 19.28 6.84 -15.09
N ALA A 57 18.96 5.75 -14.38
CA ALA A 57 17.58 5.39 -14.04
C ALA A 57 16.97 6.43 -13.09
N THR A 58 17.72 6.90 -12.09
CA THR A 58 17.31 7.99 -11.19
C THR A 58 17.08 9.29 -11.96
N THR A 59 17.98 9.62 -12.89
CA THR A 59 17.81 10.78 -13.78
C THR A 59 16.54 10.67 -14.61
N THR A 60 16.30 9.51 -15.22
CA THR A 60 15.11 9.23 -16.05
C THR A 60 13.84 9.32 -15.22
N TYR A 61 13.81 8.72 -14.03
CA TYR A 61 12.71 8.82 -13.08
C TYR A 61 12.38 10.28 -12.74
N ASN A 62 13.39 11.11 -12.45
CA ASN A 62 13.18 12.52 -12.15
C ASN A 62 12.62 13.32 -13.34
N LEU A 63 12.96 12.94 -14.57
CA LEU A 63 12.36 13.54 -15.77
C LEU A 63 10.89 13.14 -15.92
N ILE A 64 10.55 11.86 -15.66
CA ILE A 64 9.16 11.39 -15.66
C ILE A 64 8.33 12.17 -14.64
N GLN A 65 8.84 12.38 -13.42
CA GLN A 65 8.15 13.17 -12.39
C GLN A 65 7.88 14.62 -12.83
N LYS A 66 8.76 15.19 -13.65
CA LYS A 66 8.65 16.56 -14.16
C LYS A 66 7.83 16.67 -15.44
N GLY A 67 7.51 15.56 -16.09
CA GLY A 67 6.90 15.56 -17.42
C GLY A 67 7.88 15.90 -18.56
N GLY A 68 9.18 15.68 -18.37
CA GLY A 68 10.23 15.99 -19.33
C GLY A 68 10.96 17.32 -19.06
N PRO A 69 11.64 17.91 -20.07
CA PRO A 69 11.77 17.41 -21.45
C PRO A 69 12.53 16.08 -21.51
N TYR A 70 12.12 15.19 -22.41
CA TYR A 70 12.74 13.87 -22.56
C TYR A 70 13.89 13.89 -23.56
N PRO A 71 14.98 13.12 -23.34
CA PRO A 71 16.12 13.07 -24.26
C PRO A 71 15.78 12.45 -25.61
N TYR A 72 14.77 11.56 -25.67
CA TYR A 72 14.32 10.92 -26.90
C TYR A 72 12.83 11.18 -27.13
N PRO A 73 12.41 12.41 -27.47
CA PRO A 73 11.01 12.83 -27.46
C PRO A 73 10.09 12.05 -28.41
N ASP A 74 10.62 11.47 -29.49
CA ASP A 74 9.84 10.62 -30.41
C ASP A 74 9.51 9.23 -29.83
N ASN A 75 10.11 8.86 -28.70
CA ASN A 75 10.02 7.52 -28.12
C ASN A 75 9.62 7.54 -26.64
N ASP A 76 10.19 8.47 -25.88
CA ASP A 76 9.96 8.57 -24.45
C ASP A 76 8.56 9.11 -24.18
N GLY A 77 7.80 8.40 -23.34
CA GLY A 77 6.38 8.66 -23.07
C GLY A 77 5.42 8.01 -24.06
N THR A 78 5.91 7.26 -25.06
CA THR A 78 5.02 6.48 -25.94
C THR A 78 4.43 5.27 -25.21
N VAL A 79 3.31 4.75 -25.73
CA VAL A 79 2.61 3.62 -25.13
C VAL A 79 3.44 2.34 -25.26
N PHE A 80 3.71 1.70 -24.13
CA PHE A 80 4.27 0.35 -24.08
C PHE A 80 3.13 -0.68 -24.17
N SER A 81 3.11 -1.45 -25.25
CA SER A 81 1.99 -2.36 -25.54
C SER A 81 1.99 -3.68 -24.76
N ASN A 82 3.07 -4.02 -24.05
CA ASN A 82 3.21 -5.27 -23.27
C ASN A 82 2.80 -6.55 -24.05
N ARG A 83 3.25 -6.68 -25.32
CA ARG A 83 2.83 -7.77 -26.23
C ARG A 83 3.26 -9.15 -25.74
N GLU A 84 4.41 -9.20 -25.10
CA GLU A 84 5.02 -10.39 -24.52
C GLU A 84 4.32 -10.81 -23.21
N ASN A 85 3.39 -10.00 -22.69
CA ASN A 85 2.63 -10.23 -21.45
C ASN A 85 3.52 -10.52 -20.24
N ILE A 86 4.68 -9.87 -20.15
CA ILE A 86 5.57 -10.02 -19.00
C ILE A 86 5.04 -9.21 -17.83
N LEU A 87 4.59 -7.97 -18.08
CA LEU A 87 3.89 -7.17 -17.07
C LEU A 87 2.43 -7.62 -16.94
N PRO A 88 1.73 -7.31 -15.84
CA PRO A 88 0.29 -7.56 -15.71
C PRO A 88 -0.54 -7.05 -16.91
N LYS A 89 -1.60 -7.76 -17.24
CA LYS A 89 -2.44 -7.44 -18.41
C LYS A 89 -3.43 -6.33 -18.07
N CYS A 90 -3.07 -5.11 -18.44
CA CYS A 90 -3.88 -3.91 -18.24
C CYS A 90 -4.56 -3.42 -19.53
N ALA A 91 -5.42 -2.41 -19.41
CA ALA A 91 -6.03 -1.76 -20.56
C ALA A 91 -4.97 -1.16 -21.51
N SER A 92 -5.30 -1.02 -22.79
CA SER A 92 -4.42 -0.35 -23.76
C SER A 92 -4.10 1.08 -23.31
N GLY A 93 -2.85 1.50 -23.47
CA GLY A 93 -2.39 2.82 -23.01
C GLY A 93 -2.10 2.90 -21.50
N TYR A 94 -2.23 1.81 -20.75
CA TYR A 94 -1.90 1.82 -19.32
C TYR A 94 -0.39 1.98 -19.05
N TYR A 95 0.45 1.40 -19.93
CA TYR A 95 1.90 1.45 -19.77
C TYR A 95 2.53 2.45 -20.75
N HIS A 96 3.53 3.18 -20.27
CA HIS A 96 4.36 4.09 -21.09
C HIS A 96 5.84 3.80 -20.85
N GLU A 97 6.68 3.94 -21.88
CA GLU A 97 8.11 3.65 -21.81
C GLU A 97 8.99 4.89 -21.90
N TYR A 98 10.14 4.83 -21.23
CA TYR A 98 11.14 5.90 -21.18
C TYR A 98 12.53 5.30 -21.26
N THR A 99 13.38 5.93 -22.06
CA THR A 99 14.77 5.53 -22.26
C THR A 99 15.59 5.83 -21.02
N VAL A 100 16.35 4.82 -20.54
CA VAL A 100 17.42 5.03 -19.57
C VAL A 100 18.74 5.06 -20.35
N PRO A 101 19.43 6.22 -20.44
CA PRO A 101 20.68 6.31 -21.18
C PRO A 101 21.73 5.29 -20.70
N THR A 102 22.50 4.76 -21.65
CA THR A 102 23.68 3.94 -21.35
C THR A 102 24.92 4.78 -21.62
N PRO A 103 25.77 5.06 -20.63
CA PRO A 103 26.99 5.86 -20.83
C PRO A 103 27.84 5.33 -21.98
N GLY A 104 28.30 6.23 -22.84
CA GLY A 104 29.13 5.90 -24.00
C GLY A 104 28.40 5.26 -25.18
N SER A 105 27.10 5.00 -25.08
CA SER A 105 26.30 4.49 -26.19
C SER A 105 25.99 5.60 -27.19
N SER A 106 26.13 5.32 -28.49
CA SER A 106 25.70 6.20 -29.59
C SER A 106 24.20 6.07 -29.92
N ASN A 107 23.50 5.11 -29.28
CA ASN A 107 22.08 4.86 -29.48
C ASN A 107 21.33 4.80 -28.12
N ARG A 108 20.00 4.63 -28.17
CA ARG A 108 19.12 4.54 -26.99
C ARG A 108 19.46 3.40 -26.01
N GLY A 109 20.31 2.45 -26.39
CA GLY A 109 20.64 1.27 -25.59
C GLY A 109 19.43 0.37 -25.31
N THR A 110 19.59 -0.56 -24.37
CA THR A 110 18.58 -1.57 -24.01
C THR A 110 17.80 -1.25 -22.73
N ARG A 111 18.21 -0.22 -21.99
CA ARG A 111 17.67 0.08 -20.66
C ARG A 111 16.45 0.97 -20.74
N ARG A 112 15.39 0.65 -20.00
CA ARG A 112 14.14 1.42 -19.98
C ARG A 112 13.54 1.46 -18.58
N ILE A 113 12.78 2.53 -18.32
CA ILE A 113 11.75 2.54 -17.29
C ILE A 113 10.39 2.44 -18.01
N VAL A 114 9.51 1.58 -17.52
CA VAL A 114 8.10 1.53 -17.93
C VAL A 114 7.24 1.98 -16.74
N THR A 115 6.30 2.89 -16.97
CA THR A 115 5.37 3.39 -15.94
C THR A 115 3.99 2.78 -16.13
N GLY A 116 3.31 2.41 -15.06
CA GLY A 116 1.87 2.15 -15.04
C GLY A 116 1.08 3.36 -14.56
N THR A 117 -0.15 3.56 -15.05
CA THR A 117 -1.02 4.66 -14.56
C THR A 117 -1.46 4.49 -13.11
N GLY A 118 -1.30 3.31 -12.51
CA GLY A 118 -1.48 3.07 -11.08
C GLY A 118 -0.35 3.62 -10.20
N GLY A 119 0.71 4.16 -10.81
CA GLY A 119 1.87 4.73 -10.12
C GLY A 119 3.03 3.76 -9.95
N GLU A 120 2.99 2.61 -10.63
CA GLU A 120 4.05 1.62 -10.67
C GLU A 120 5.17 2.03 -11.62
N TYR A 121 6.39 1.63 -11.30
CA TYR A 121 7.57 1.82 -12.14
C TYR A 121 8.27 0.48 -12.30
N PHE A 122 8.66 0.14 -13.52
CA PHE A 122 9.37 -1.09 -13.85
C PHE A 122 10.67 -0.74 -14.55
N TYR A 123 11.76 -1.41 -14.19
CA TYR A 123 13.05 -1.31 -14.86
C TYR A 123 13.30 -2.56 -15.71
N THR A 124 13.76 -2.35 -16.93
CA THR A 124 14.39 -3.39 -17.75
C THR A 124 15.80 -2.93 -18.14
N GLY A 125 16.77 -3.82 -18.00
CA GLY A 125 18.14 -3.61 -18.49
C GLY A 125 18.42 -4.25 -19.84
N ASP A 126 17.49 -5.06 -20.34
CA ASP A 126 17.69 -6.07 -21.37
C ASP A 126 16.68 -5.96 -22.53
N HIS A 127 16.13 -4.76 -22.74
CA HIS A 127 15.19 -4.42 -23.80
C HIS A 127 13.90 -5.27 -23.72
N TYR A 128 13.24 -5.16 -22.55
CA TYR A 128 11.95 -5.76 -22.22
C TYR A 128 11.93 -7.29 -22.09
N LYS A 129 13.10 -7.97 -22.03
CA LYS A 129 13.14 -9.43 -21.81
C LYS A 129 12.84 -9.80 -20.36
N SER A 130 13.18 -8.93 -19.42
CA SER A 130 12.84 -9.06 -18.00
C SER A 130 12.57 -7.71 -17.34
N PHE A 131 11.83 -7.74 -16.24
CA PHE A 131 11.48 -6.55 -15.46
C PHE A 131 11.73 -6.73 -13.97
N SER A 132 12.08 -5.63 -13.31
CA SER A 132 12.01 -5.48 -11.85
C SER A 132 11.10 -4.30 -11.50
N VAL A 133 10.30 -4.42 -10.45
CA VAL A 133 9.54 -3.30 -9.88
C VAL A 133 10.51 -2.35 -9.18
N ILE A 134 10.36 -1.06 -9.41
CA ILE A 134 11.19 -0.01 -8.82
C ILE A 134 10.48 0.57 -7.59
N ASP A 135 11.15 0.48 -6.45
CA ASP A 135 10.71 1.14 -5.21
C ASP A 135 11.25 2.59 -5.18
N VAL A 136 10.41 3.55 -5.58
CA VAL A 136 10.80 4.95 -5.85
C VAL A 136 10.80 5.89 -4.65
N LYS A 137 10.08 5.56 -3.58
CA LYS A 137 9.93 6.49 -2.43
C LYS A 137 11.14 6.54 -1.51
N GLY A 138 12.17 5.72 -1.73
CA GLY A 138 13.13 5.44 -0.66
C GLY A 138 12.44 4.92 0.62
N THR A 139 11.14 4.56 0.56
CA THR A 139 10.58 3.62 1.53
C THR A 139 11.28 2.33 1.16
N PRO A 140 12.16 1.80 2.01
CA PRO A 140 12.56 0.41 1.85
C PRO A 140 11.24 -0.39 1.73
N ALA A 141 11.24 -1.52 1.01
CA ALA A 141 10.28 -2.58 1.37
C ALA A 141 10.22 -2.59 2.91
N PRO A 142 9.04 -2.38 3.54
CA PRO A 142 8.97 -2.00 4.94
C PRO A 142 9.98 -2.83 5.71
N SER A 143 10.97 -2.15 6.33
CA SER A 143 12.14 -2.86 6.86
C SER A 143 11.60 -4.00 7.70
N CYS A 144 12.13 -5.20 7.51
CA CYS A 144 11.59 -6.37 8.20
C CYS A 144 11.22 -6.05 9.64
N GLY A 145 9.97 -6.32 9.99
CA GLY A 145 9.39 -5.93 11.27
C GLY A 145 8.71 -4.57 11.35
N ASP A 146 8.54 -3.83 10.25
CA ASP A 146 7.75 -2.59 10.25
C ASP A 146 6.27 -2.90 10.50
N THR A 147 5.81 -2.59 11.72
CA THR A 147 4.44 -2.75 12.19
C THR A 147 3.69 -1.43 12.28
N SER A 148 4.20 -0.35 11.66
CA SER A 148 3.63 1.01 11.77
C SER A 148 2.15 1.11 11.35
N LYS A 149 1.70 0.18 10.51
CA LYS A 149 0.32 0.10 10.01
C LYS A 149 -0.63 -0.74 10.87
N LEU A 150 -0.11 -1.48 11.85
CA LEU A 150 -0.94 -2.33 12.69
C LEU A 150 -1.61 -1.52 13.79
N ALA A 151 -2.88 -1.83 14.05
CA ALA A 151 -3.55 -1.38 15.26
C ALA A 151 -2.79 -1.92 16.49
N LYS A 152 -2.71 -1.14 17.56
CA LYS A 152 -2.06 -1.57 18.79
C LYS A 152 -3.06 -2.22 19.76
N THR A 153 -2.59 -3.18 20.52
CA THR A 153 -3.28 -3.74 21.70
C THR A 153 -2.31 -3.75 22.87
N GLY A 154 -2.75 -3.30 24.04
CA GLY A 154 -1.92 -3.37 25.25
C GLY A 154 -1.67 -4.83 25.65
N TYR A 155 -0.47 -5.12 26.16
CA TYR A 155 -0.16 -6.43 26.74
C TYR A 155 -1.13 -6.74 27.88
N SER A 156 -1.49 -5.75 28.69
CA SER A 156 -2.46 -5.87 29.78
C SER A 156 -3.84 -6.37 29.32
N ALA A 157 -4.26 -6.04 28.09
CA ALA A 157 -5.54 -6.43 27.51
C ALA A 157 -5.57 -7.87 26.95
N LEU A 158 -4.42 -8.54 26.86
CA LEU A 158 -4.34 -9.90 26.37
C LEU A 158 -4.86 -10.91 27.40
N SER A 159 -5.37 -12.06 26.91
CA SER A 159 -5.72 -13.19 27.77
C SER A 159 -4.47 -13.75 28.49
N SER A 160 -4.65 -14.42 29.63
CA SER A 160 -3.53 -15.01 30.37
C SER A 160 -2.72 -16.01 29.54
N ALA A 161 -3.38 -16.76 28.66
CA ALA A 161 -2.71 -17.67 27.73
C ALA A 161 -1.87 -16.91 26.70
N ALA A 162 -2.42 -15.85 26.09
CA ALA A 162 -1.70 -15.03 25.13
C ALA A 162 -0.50 -14.34 25.77
N LYS A 163 -0.64 -13.80 26.99
CA LYS A 163 0.47 -13.23 27.78
C LYS A 163 1.61 -14.22 27.98
N SER A 164 1.28 -15.44 28.42
CA SER A 164 2.28 -16.50 28.61
C SER A 164 3.05 -16.83 27.33
N VAL A 165 2.37 -16.85 26.18
CA VAL A 165 3.02 -17.10 24.89
C VAL A 165 3.87 -15.91 24.44
N VAL A 166 3.40 -14.67 24.62
CA VAL A 166 4.18 -13.46 24.36
C VAL A 166 5.48 -13.48 25.18
N ASP A 167 5.41 -13.81 26.47
CA ASP A 167 6.59 -13.86 27.34
C ASP A 167 7.57 -14.95 26.92
N LYS A 168 7.08 -16.13 26.51
CA LYS A 168 7.92 -17.20 25.96
C LYS A 168 8.62 -16.76 24.67
N ALA A 169 7.89 -16.15 23.74
CA ALA A 169 8.45 -15.67 22.48
C ALA A 169 9.54 -14.60 22.74
N ARG A 170 9.27 -13.65 23.64
CA ARG A 170 10.25 -12.64 24.08
C ARG A 170 11.45 -13.24 24.81
N GLY A 171 11.24 -14.34 25.53
CA GLY A 171 12.29 -15.12 26.18
C GLY A 171 13.14 -15.96 25.23
N GLY A 172 12.93 -15.86 23.92
CA GLY A 172 13.73 -16.57 22.91
C GLY A 172 13.28 -18.00 22.65
N ALA A 173 12.06 -18.39 23.06
CA ALA A 173 11.49 -19.67 22.64
C ALA A 173 11.42 -19.73 21.11
N THR A 174 11.66 -20.91 20.54
CA THR A 174 11.59 -21.12 19.08
C THR A 174 10.18 -21.50 18.66
N GLY A 175 9.57 -20.68 17.80
CA GLY A 175 8.30 -20.99 17.15
C GLY A 175 8.47 -21.72 15.82
N THR A 176 7.38 -22.02 15.14
CA THR A 176 7.42 -22.48 13.73
C THR A 176 7.61 -21.27 12.81
N VAL A 177 8.07 -21.47 11.57
CA VAL A 177 8.14 -20.37 10.60
C VAL A 177 6.73 -19.84 10.32
N TYR A 178 6.55 -18.53 10.38
CA TYR A 178 5.33 -17.88 9.89
C TYR A 178 5.47 -17.61 8.39
N GLU A 179 4.64 -18.27 7.60
CA GLU A 179 4.52 -18.03 6.17
C GLU A 179 3.51 -16.89 5.99
N ASN A 180 4.00 -15.68 5.71
CA ASN A 180 3.20 -14.46 5.56
C ASN A 180 2.30 -14.49 4.30
N ARG A 181 1.33 -15.40 4.27
CA ARG A 181 0.43 -15.64 3.13
C ARG A 181 -0.64 -14.56 3.01
N GLU A 182 -0.97 -13.92 4.12
CA GLU A 182 -1.95 -12.84 4.22
C GLU A 182 -1.40 -11.51 3.69
N GLY A 183 -0.07 -11.37 3.61
CA GLY A 183 0.58 -10.14 3.13
C GLY A 183 0.40 -8.93 4.04
N VAL A 184 -0.05 -9.13 5.29
CA VAL A 184 -0.28 -8.04 6.27
C VAL A 184 1.03 -7.55 6.87
N LEU A 185 1.94 -8.47 7.20
CA LEU A 185 3.29 -8.11 7.64
C LEU A 185 4.20 -7.87 6.43
N PRO A 186 5.31 -7.12 6.59
CA PRO A 186 6.32 -7.00 5.54
C PRO A 186 6.88 -8.35 5.09
N SER A 187 7.23 -8.49 3.80
CA SER A 187 7.93 -9.69 3.32
C SER A 187 9.39 -9.67 3.77
N CYS A 188 9.86 -10.80 4.30
CA CYS A 188 11.17 -10.93 4.94
C CYS A 188 11.89 -12.22 4.58
N ALA A 189 13.19 -12.27 4.88
CA ALA A 189 13.97 -13.50 4.79
C ALA A 189 13.31 -14.64 5.57
N ALA A 190 13.39 -15.85 5.05
CA ALA A 190 12.79 -17.03 5.66
C ALA A 190 13.19 -17.17 7.14
N GLY A 191 12.23 -17.47 8.00
CA GLY A 191 12.44 -17.58 9.44
C GLY A 191 12.66 -16.25 10.17
N TYR A 192 12.42 -15.10 9.53
CA TYR A 192 12.38 -13.81 10.24
C TYR A 192 11.20 -13.74 11.21
N TYR A 193 10.01 -14.18 10.79
CA TYR A 193 8.84 -14.29 11.65
C TYR A 193 8.66 -15.73 12.15
N GLN A 194 8.42 -15.86 13.44
CA GLN A 194 8.07 -17.11 14.10
C GLN A 194 6.64 -17.06 14.63
N LEU A 195 5.92 -18.15 14.44
CA LEU A 195 4.55 -18.35 14.85
C LEU A 195 4.48 -19.19 16.12
N PHE A 196 3.66 -18.74 17.07
CA PHE A 196 3.37 -19.42 18.32
C PHE A 196 1.86 -19.56 18.46
N PRO A 197 1.32 -20.80 18.43
CA PRO A 197 -0.08 -21.02 18.78
C PRO A 197 -0.33 -20.63 20.24
N VAL A 198 -1.40 -19.88 20.47
CA VAL A 198 -1.93 -19.62 21.82
C VAL A 198 -3.07 -20.58 22.13
N GLY A 199 -3.96 -20.78 21.15
CA GLY A 199 -5.09 -21.70 21.24
C GLY A 199 -5.47 -22.23 19.85
N THR A 200 -6.74 -22.56 19.67
CA THR A 200 -7.27 -23.09 18.39
C THR A 200 -7.42 -22.01 17.31
N SER A 201 -7.44 -20.73 17.70
CA SER A 201 -7.62 -19.59 16.81
C SER A 201 -6.55 -18.53 17.00
N ASP A 202 -6.22 -18.27 18.25
CA ASP A 202 -5.35 -17.23 18.74
C ASP A 202 -3.88 -17.60 18.51
N ARG A 203 -3.10 -16.66 17.98
CA ARG A 203 -1.67 -16.86 17.67
C ARG A 203 -0.88 -15.61 18.00
N VAL A 204 0.38 -15.82 18.35
CA VAL A 204 1.39 -14.76 18.47
C VAL A 204 2.40 -14.97 17.35
N ILE A 205 2.79 -13.88 16.70
CA ILE A 205 3.86 -13.84 15.72
C ILE A 205 4.95 -12.94 16.30
N SER A 206 6.16 -13.47 16.43
CA SER A 206 7.33 -12.70 16.84
C SER A 206 8.27 -12.54 15.66
N GLY A 207 8.83 -11.34 15.49
CA GLY A 207 9.90 -11.12 14.52
C GLY A 207 11.25 -10.84 15.16
N LYS A 208 12.33 -10.97 14.39
CA LYS A 208 13.71 -10.78 14.88
C LYS A 208 14.01 -9.35 15.35
N GLY A 209 13.19 -8.37 14.97
CA GLY A 209 13.26 -6.99 15.44
C GLY A 209 12.60 -6.75 16.80
N SER A 210 12.19 -7.82 17.50
CA SER A 210 11.48 -7.81 18.79
C SER A 210 10.01 -7.34 18.73
N GLU A 211 9.46 -7.14 17.54
CA GLU A 211 8.03 -6.95 17.34
C GLU A 211 7.25 -8.20 17.75
N ILE A 212 6.10 -7.97 18.40
CA ILE A 212 5.16 -9.00 18.81
C ILE A 212 3.79 -8.64 18.24
N VAL A 213 3.26 -9.50 17.39
CA VAL A 213 1.96 -9.32 16.74
C VAL A 213 1.01 -10.39 17.21
N TYR A 214 -0.19 -10.00 17.59
CA TYR A 214 -1.25 -10.88 18.06
C TYR A 214 -2.36 -11.00 17.01
N THR A 215 -2.76 -12.23 16.71
CA THR A 215 -3.88 -12.54 15.82
C THR A 215 -4.93 -13.36 16.59
N PRO A 216 -6.00 -12.74 17.12
CA PRO A 216 -6.99 -13.45 17.94
C PRO A 216 -7.90 -14.41 17.14
N ASP A 217 -7.90 -14.31 15.82
CA ASP A 217 -8.99 -14.78 14.96
C ASP A 217 -8.48 -15.49 13.69
N ARG A 218 -7.45 -16.34 13.83
CA ARG A 218 -6.85 -17.10 12.73
C ARG A 218 -6.45 -16.21 11.54
N TYR A 219 -5.67 -15.17 11.83
CA TYR A 219 -5.10 -14.26 10.83
C TYR A 219 -6.11 -13.33 10.15
N ALA A 220 -7.34 -13.21 10.65
CA ALA A 220 -8.27 -12.20 10.14
C ALA A 220 -7.90 -10.78 10.61
N THR A 221 -7.31 -10.65 11.80
CA THR A 221 -6.78 -9.39 12.33
C THR A 221 -5.36 -9.54 12.88
N PHE A 222 -4.58 -8.48 12.74
CA PHE A 222 -3.21 -8.38 13.24
C PHE A 222 -3.09 -7.13 14.09
N LYS A 223 -2.66 -7.29 15.34
CA LYS A 223 -2.45 -6.18 16.27
C LYS A 223 -1.04 -6.21 16.81
N LEU A 224 -0.34 -5.08 16.77
CA LEU A 224 0.93 -4.93 17.45
C LEU A 224 0.68 -4.94 18.96
N VAL A 225 1.38 -5.80 19.69
CA VAL A 225 1.33 -5.83 21.15
C VAL A 225 2.21 -4.72 21.69
N ASP A 226 1.59 -3.75 22.36
CA ASP A 226 2.28 -2.74 23.14
C ASP A 226 2.63 -3.32 24.52
N LEU A 227 3.91 -3.64 24.70
CA LEU A 227 4.41 -4.30 25.92
C LEU A 227 4.38 -3.38 27.16
N ASN A 228 4.20 -2.07 26.96
CA ASN A 228 4.15 -1.09 28.03
C ASN A 228 2.70 -0.68 28.38
N GLY A 229 1.71 -1.19 27.64
CA GLY A 229 0.28 -0.87 27.78
C GLY A 229 -0.58 -2.00 28.32
#